data_AF-A0A2K6FCI3-F1
#
_entry.id   AF-A0A2K6FCI3-F1
#
_cell.length_a   1.000
_cell.length_b   1.000
_cell.length_c   1.000
_cell.angle_alpha   90.00
_cell.angle_beta   90.00
_cell.angle_gamma   90.00
#
_symmetry.space_group_name_H-M   'P 1'
#
loop_
_entity.id
_entity.type
_entity.pdbx_description
1 polymer ?
#
loop_
_entity_poly.entity_id
_entity_poly.type
_entity_poly.pdbx_seq_one_letter_code
_entity_poly.pdbx_strand_id
1 'polypeptide(L)'
;MALLAALVCCLLAAWYGRPGLGLPLAPAGGRRPAVGQFWHVTDLHLDPTYHITDDHTKVCSSSKGANASNPGPFGDVLCDSPYQLILSVFDFIKNSGQEASFMIWTGDSPPHVPVTELSTETVINVITNMTTTIQRLFPNLQVFPALGNHDYWPQDQLPVVSSKVYNAVANLWKPWLDEEAVHTLRGGGFYSQKVRTNPNLRIISLNTNLYYGPNVVTLNKTDPANQFEWLESTLNSSQQNKEQVYIIAHVPVGYLPSSRSITAMREYYNERLITIFRKYNDVIAGQFYGHTHRDSIMVLSDTKGNVMFCLHLPSPRG
;
A
#
# COMPACT_ATOMS: atom_id res chain seq x y z
N MET A 1 -25.70 -26.79 39.47
CA MET A 1 -24.69 -27.82 39.78
C MET A 1 -24.90 -28.98 38.83
N ALA A 2 -23.81 -29.58 38.32
CA ALA A 2 -23.67 -30.39 37.09
C ALA A 2 -23.31 -29.49 35.88
N LEU A 3 -22.28 -29.74 35.06
CA LEU A 3 -21.44 -30.92 34.83
C LEU A 3 -20.11 -30.47 34.16
N LEU A 4 -19.08 -31.32 34.30
CA LEU A 4 -17.91 -31.51 33.42
C LEU A 4 -16.74 -30.52 33.49
N ALA A 5 -15.80 -30.88 34.37
CA ALA A 5 -14.37 -30.69 34.18
C ALA A 5 -13.83 -31.66 33.12
N ALA A 6 -12.89 -31.22 32.29
CA ALA A 6 -11.85 -32.08 31.72
C ALA A 6 -10.68 -31.22 31.21
N LEU A 7 -9.62 -31.15 32.03
CA LEU A 7 -8.25 -30.92 31.59
C LEU A 7 -7.88 -32.00 30.56
N VAL A 8 -7.22 -31.64 29.46
CA VAL A 8 -6.51 -32.60 28.62
C VAL A 8 -5.03 -32.23 28.61
N CYS A 9 -4.27 -33.12 29.26
CA CYS A 9 -2.81 -33.18 29.30
C CYS A 9 -2.19 -33.28 27.90
N CYS A 10 -1.08 -32.56 27.71
CA CYS A 10 -0.11 -32.84 26.67
C CYS A 10 0.51 -34.24 26.89
N LEU A 11 0.37 -35.13 25.93
CA LEU A 11 1.08 -36.40 25.86
C LEU A 11 2.41 -36.20 25.11
N LEU A 12 3.51 -36.21 25.87
CA LEU A 12 4.86 -36.46 25.33
C LEU A 12 5.02 -37.98 25.20
N ALA A 13 5.08 -38.47 23.96
CA ALA A 13 5.49 -39.83 23.69
C ALA A 13 7.03 -39.90 23.66
N ALA A 14 7.62 -40.49 24.70
CA ALA A 14 9.01 -40.92 24.72
C ALA A 14 9.13 -42.29 24.06
N TRP A 15 9.97 -42.39 23.02
CA TRP A 15 10.39 -43.66 22.43
C TRP A 15 11.86 -43.90 22.76
N TYR A 16 12.13 -45.02 23.43
CA TYR A 16 13.47 -45.53 23.72
C TYR A 16 13.85 -46.64 22.74
N GLY A 17 14.99 -46.45 22.05
CA GLY A 17 15.96 -47.52 21.77
C GLY A 17 16.14 -48.02 20.33
N ARG A 18 17.24 -47.61 19.66
CA ARG A 18 18.37 -48.50 19.29
C ARG A 18 19.61 -47.68 18.83
N PRO A 19 20.83 -48.15 19.10
CA PRO A 19 22.07 -47.41 18.88
C PRO A 19 22.66 -47.71 17.49
N GLY A 20 23.23 -46.70 16.84
CA GLY A 20 24.12 -46.88 15.69
C GLY A 20 23.58 -46.30 14.37
N LEU A 21 23.84 -45.02 14.15
CA LEU A 21 24.21 -44.41 12.87
C LEU A 21 24.54 -42.94 13.21
N GLY A 22 25.74 -42.51 12.84
CA GLY A 22 26.24 -41.18 13.18
C GLY A 22 25.23 -40.10 12.81
N LEU A 23 25.06 -39.12 13.70
CA LEU A 23 24.42 -37.85 13.37
C LEU A 23 25.06 -37.35 12.07
N PRO A 24 24.30 -37.07 11.00
CA PRO A 24 24.86 -36.32 9.90
C PRO A 24 25.26 -34.98 10.50
N LEU A 25 26.57 -34.75 10.59
CA LEU A 25 27.13 -33.43 10.80
C LEU A 25 26.45 -32.54 9.76
N ALA A 26 25.64 -31.59 10.23
CA ALA A 26 25.12 -30.54 9.38
C ALA A 26 26.32 -29.96 8.62
N PRO A 27 26.24 -29.81 7.28
CA PRO A 27 27.35 -29.22 6.55
C PRO A 27 27.57 -27.82 7.09
N ALA A 28 28.67 -27.67 7.83
CA ALA A 28 29.23 -26.38 8.20
C ALA A 28 29.61 -25.68 6.90
N GLY A 29 28.82 -24.69 6.47
CA GLY A 29 29.14 -23.89 5.28
C GLY A 29 27.98 -23.39 4.43
N GLY A 30 26.73 -23.77 4.70
CA GLY A 30 25.59 -23.19 3.97
C GLY A 30 25.21 -21.82 4.53
N ARG A 31 25.59 -20.72 3.85
CA ARG A 31 24.90 -19.41 4.05
C ARG A 31 23.40 -19.68 3.92
N ARG A 32 22.61 -19.43 4.98
CA ARG A 32 21.15 -19.38 4.85
C ARG A 32 20.84 -18.44 3.68
N PRO A 33 19.90 -18.78 2.77
CA PRO A 33 19.48 -17.85 1.73
C PRO A 33 19.15 -16.52 2.38
N ALA A 34 19.70 -15.43 1.86
CA ALA A 34 19.38 -14.09 2.35
C ALA A 34 17.86 -13.89 2.25
N VAL A 35 17.24 -13.38 3.31
CA VAL A 35 15.81 -13.07 3.32
C VAL A 35 15.61 -11.80 2.50
N GLY A 36 14.75 -11.85 1.48
CA GLY A 36 14.39 -10.66 0.70
C GLY A 36 13.63 -9.66 1.55
N GLN A 37 13.99 -8.39 1.48
CA GLN A 37 13.32 -7.29 2.18
C GLN A 37 12.85 -6.23 1.18
N PHE A 38 11.78 -5.52 1.53
CA PHE A 38 11.30 -4.36 0.80
C PHE A 38 10.72 -3.33 1.79
N TRP A 39 10.69 -2.06 1.39
CA TRP A 39 10.08 -0.99 2.18
C TRP A 39 8.63 -0.75 1.75
N HIS A 40 7.76 -0.39 2.70
CA HIS A 40 6.41 0.12 2.42
C HIS A 40 6.28 1.51 3.03
N VAL A 41 6.09 2.52 2.18
CA VAL A 41 5.78 3.90 2.59
C VAL A 41 4.40 4.29 2.04
N THR A 42 3.67 5.14 2.75
CA THR A 42 2.30 5.51 2.37
C THR A 42 1.90 6.81 3.05
N ASP A 43 0.89 7.50 2.51
CA ASP A 43 0.19 8.62 3.15
C ASP A 43 1.17 9.70 3.64
N LEU A 44 2.06 10.13 2.75
CA LEU A 44 3.11 11.11 3.07
C LEU A 44 2.51 12.48 3.39
N HIS A 45 1.43 12.86 2.70
CA HIS A 45 0.72 14.13 2.85
C HIS A 45 1.66 15.31 3.11
N LEU A 46 2.41 15.73 2.10
CA LEU A 46 3.23 16.94 2.19
C LEU A 46 2.31 18.16 2.34
N ASP A 47 2.44 18.93 3.42
CA ASP A 47 1.96 20.30 3.50
C ASP A 47 3.09 21.27 3.14
N PRO A 48 3.08 21.88 1.93
CA PRO A 48 4.10 22.83 1.53
C PRO A 48 4.03 24.17 2.28
N THR A 49 2.95 24.42 3.02
CA THR A 49 2.72 25.65 3.78
C THR A 49 3.28 25.60 5.20
N TYR A 50 3.70 24.41 5.67
CA TYR A 50 4.15 24.21 7.04
C TYR A 50 5.32 25.15 7.40
N HIS A 51 5.13 26.02 8.38
CA HIS A 51 6.18 26.85 8.97
C HIS A 51 5.85 27.20 10.43
N ILE A 52 6.87 27.34 11.27
CA ILE A 52 6.69 27.70 12.69
C ILE A 52 6.48 29.21 12.79
N THR A 53 5.40 29.62 13.44
CA THR A 53 5.02 31.02 13.64
C THR A 53 4.22 31.16 14.94
N ASP A 54 4.21 32.36 15.54
CA ASP A 54 3.50 32.64 16.80
C ASP A 54 1.97 32.48 16.64
N ASP A 55 1.44 32.77 15.46
CA ASP A 55 0.03 32.55 15.13
C ASP A 55 -0.19 31.09 14.73
N HIS A 56 -0.50 30.24 15.72
CA HIS A 56 -0.68 28.81 15.52
C HIS A 56 -1.79 28.43 14.52
N THR A 57 -2.69 29.35 14.15
CA THR A 57 -3.68 29.12 13.08
C THR A 57 -3.07 29.16 11.67
N LYS A 58 -1.86 29.69 11.53
CA LYS A 58 -1.14 29.88 10.26
C LYS A 58 0.07 28.96 10.10
N VAL A 59 0.27 28.03 11.03
CA VAL A 59 1.39 27.08 10.97
C VAL A 59 1.30 26.20 9.73
N CYS A 60 0.09 25.72 9.40
CA CYS A 60 -0.15 24.81 8.29
C CYS A 60 -1.58 25.00 7.76
N SER A 61 -1.76 24.98 6.44
CA SER A 61 -3.09 25.04 5.83
C SER A 61 -3.92 23.79 6.12
N SER A 62 -3.27 22.63 6.32
CA SER A 62 -3.95 21.36 6.63
C SER A 62 -4.75 21.39 7.94
N SER A 63 -4.43 22.29 8.88
CA SER A 63 -5.22 22.45 10.12
C SER A 63 -6.56 23.16 9.90
N LYS A 64 -6.76 23.76 8.71
CA LYS A 64 -7.99 24.46 8.30
C LYS A 64 -8.37 25.59 9.28
N GLY A 65 -7.36 26.31 9.76
CA GLY A 65 -7.50 27.42 10.69
C GLY A 65 -7.61 27.01 12.16
N ALA A 66 -7.52 25.72 12.48
CA ALA A 66 -7.32 25.29 13.87
C ALA A 66 -5.90 25.68 14.33
N ASN A 67 -5.78 26.07 15.61
CA ASN A 67 -4.47 26.27 16.22
C ASN A 67 -3.70 24.96 16.23
N ALA A 68 -2.53 24.92 15.57
CA ALA A 68 -1.57 23.84 15.76
C ALA A 68 -1.26 23.67 17.25
N SER A 69 -1.17 22.42 17.72
CA SER A 69 -1.14 22.09 19.14
C SER A 69 0.16 22.51 19.81
N ASN A 70 1.28 22.01 19.28
CA ASN A 70 2.64 22.30 19.73
C ASN A 70 3.61 22.10 18.55
N PRO A 71 3.58 23.01 17.55
CA PRO A 71 4.29 22.81 16.29
C PRO A 71 5.80 22.79 16.47
N GLY A 72 6.45 21.77 15.90
CA GLY A 72 7.89 21.58 15.92
C GLY A 72 8.48 21.41 14.53
N PRO A 73 9.81 21.27 14.41
CA PRO A 73 10.47 21.16 13.10
C PRO A 73 10.06 19.92 12.29
N PHE A 74 9.47 18.91 12.94
CA PHE A 74 9.02 17.67 12.32
C PHE A 74 7.49 17.53 12.22
N GLY A 75 6.74 18.60 12.53
CA GLY A 75 5.29 18.60 12.35
C GLY A 75 4.52 18.95 13.61
N ASP A 76 3.21 18.79 13.50
CA ASP A 76 2.23 18.90 14.58
C ASP A 76 1.12 17.87 14.33
N VAL A 77 0.47 17.38 15.38
CA VAL A 77 -0.61 16.38 15.25
C VAL A 77 -1.86 16.91 14.52
N LEU A 78 -2.02 18.23 14.38
CA LEU A 78 -3.09 18.86 13.60
C LEU A 78 -2.64 19.29 12.20
N CYS A 79 -1.39 19.02 11.85
CA CYS A 79 -0.83 19.32 10.54
C CYS A 79 -0.52 18.04 9.75
N ASP A 80 -0.61 18.15 8.44
CA ASP A 80 0.05 17.23 7.52
C ASP A 80 1.57 17.47 7.54
N SER A 81 2.31 16.58 6.88
CA SER A 81 3.75 16.46 7.05
C SER A 81 4.51 17.67 6.48
N PRO A 82 5.37 18.34 7.27
CA PRO A 82 6.39 19.19 6.68
C PRO A 82 7.36 18.37 5.83
N TYR A 83 7.97 19.00 4.83
CA TYR A 83 8.97 18.36 3.99
C TYR A 83 10.14 17.75 4.81
N GLN A 84 10.50 18.40 5.93
CA GLN A 84 11.55 17.94 6.84
C GLN A 84 11.22 16.57 7.47
N LEU A 85 9.94 16.31 7.81
CA LEU A 85 9.52 15.00 8.32
C LEU A 85 9.69 13.92 7.25
N ILE A 86 9.17 14.17 6.05
CA ILE A 86 9.27 13.23 4.92
C ILE A 86 10.73 12.92 4.58
N LEU A 87 11.59 13.96 4.53
CA LEU A 87 13.02 13.76 4.32
C LEU A 87 13.67 12.92 5.43
N SER A 88 13.30 13.15 6.70
CA SER A 88 13.84 12.37 7.81
C SER A 88 13.50 10.87 7.72
N VAL A 89 12.30 10.53 7.23
CA VAL A 89 11.88 9.14 7.00
C VAL A 89 12.73 8.50 5.91
N PHE A 90 12.94 9.17 4.78
CA PHE A 90 13.76 8.63 3.70
C PHE A 90 15.25 8.59 4.05
N ASP A 91 15.74 9.55 4.84
CA ASP A 91 17.12 9.52 5.35
C ASP A 91 17.32 8.35 6.31
N PHE A 92 16.35 8.08 7.20
CA PHE A 92 16.35 6.88 8.03
C PHE A 92 16.40 5.60 7.19
N ILE A 93 15.52 5.47 6.18
CA ILE A 93 15.51 4.30 5.28
C ILE A 93 16.89 4.09 4.65
N LYS A 94 17.48 5.16 4.12
CA LYS A 94 18.81 5.13 3.47
C LYS A 94 19.93 4.75 4.42
N ASN A 95 19.87 5.21 5.67
CA ASN A 95 20.93 5.03 6.67
C ASN A 95 20.67 3.85 7.64
N SER A 96 19.56 3.11 7.46
CA SER A 96 19.14 2.01 8.34
C SER A 96 20.09 0.80 8.35
N GLY A 97 20.97 0.68 7.35
CA GLY A 97 21.81 -0.50 7.14
C GLY A 97 21.04 -1.74 6.65
N GLN A 98 19.74 -1.60 6.34
CA GLN A 98 18.93 -2.68 5.78
C GLN A 98 19.05 -2.69 4.24
N GLU A 99 19.23 -3.87 3.66
CA GLU A 99 19.22 -4.04 2.21
C GLU A 99 17.81 -4.37 1.72
N ALA A 100 17.21 -3.47 0.93
CA ALA A 100 15.92 -3.69 0.32
C ALA A 100 16.03 -3.89 -1.20
N SER A 101 15.28 -4.85 -1.71
CA SER A 101 15.20 -5.18 -3.14
C SER A 101 14.33 -4.20 -3.93
N PHE A 102 13.31 -3.64 -3.29
CA PHE A 102 12.40 -2.65 -3.86
C PHE A 102 11.67 -1.88 -2.75
N MET A 103 10.86 -0.90 -3.14
CA MET A 103 9.95 -0.18 -2.26
C MET A 103 8.54 -0.18 -2.88
N ILE A 104 7.51 -0.29 -2.06
CA ILE A 104 6.13 0.00 -2.43
C ILE A 104 5.73 1.33 -1.82
N TRP A 105 5.04 2.17 -2.60
CA TRP A 105 4.59 3.49 -2.19
C TRP A 105 3.10 3.65 -2.48
N THR A 106 2.23 3.49 -1.49
CA THR A 106 0.78 3.42 -1.71
C THR A 106 0.05 4.76 -1.68
N GLY A 107 0.69 5.81 -2.18
CA GLY A 107 0.04 7.07 -2.54
C GLY A 107 -0.18 8.06 -1.40
N ASP A 108 -1.07 9.04 -1.68
CA ASP A 108 -1.47 10.17 -0.84
C ASP A 108 -0.34 11.14 -0.51
N SER A 109 -0.01 11.94 -1.53
CA SER A 109 1.06 12.95 -1.47
C SER A 109 0.55 14.35 -1.10
N PRO A 110 -0.54 14.88 -1.68
CA PRO A 110 -1.04 16.23 -1.35
C PRO A 110 -1.65 16.32 0.06
N PRO A 111 -1.74 17.52 0.64
CA PRO A 111 -2.29 17.72 1.98
C PRO A 111 -3.83 17.72 2.00
N HIS A 112 -4.39 17.61 3.18
CA HIS A 112 -5.80 17.72 3.52
C HIS A 112 -6.24 19.19 3.64
N VAL A 113 -6.30 19.89 2.51
CA VAL A 113 -6.85 21.25 2.44
C VAL A 113 -8.18 21.27 1.67
N PRO A 114 -9.03 22.30 1.81
CA PRO A 114 -10.22 22.45 0.97
C PRO A 114 -9.89 22.35 -0.52
N VAL A 115 -10.79 21.74 -1.31
CA VAL A 115 -10.59 21.54 -2.77
C VAL A 115 -10.22 22.84 -3.50
N THR A 116 -10.75 23.98 -3.04
CA THR A 116 -10.51 25.31 -3.60
C THR A 116 -9.09 25.83 -3.40
N GLU A 117 -8.32 25.24 -2.47
CA GLU A 117 -6.92 25.60 -2.19
C GLU A 117 -5.92 24.74 -2.98
N LEU A 118 -6.41 23.72 -3.68
CA LEU A 118 -5.62 22.90 -4.60
C LEU A 118 -6.03 23.13 -6.05
N SER A 119 -5.20 22.60 -6.94
CA SER A 119 -5.47 22.50 -8.37
C SER A 119 -4.83 21.21 -8.90
N THR A 120 -5.21 20.80 -10.11
CA THR A 120 -4.53 19.69 -10.80
C THR A 120 -3.02 19.90 -10.90
N GLU A 121 -2.57 21.13 -11.09
CA GLU A 121 -1.14 21.47 -11.20
C GLU A 121 -0.43 21.39 -9.86
N THR A 122 -1.06 21.90 -8.79
CA THR A 122 -0.53 21.77 -7.43
C THR A 122 -0.39 20.31 -7.02
N VAL A 123 -1.41 19.48 -7.29
CA VAL A 123 -1.38 18.03 -7.02
C VAL A 123 -0.23 17.36 -7.78
N ILE A 124 -0.11 17.60 -9.09
CA ILE A 124 0.98 17.05 -9.90
C ILE A 124 2.35 17.51 -9.39
N ASN A 125 2.49 18.77 -8.97
CA ASN A 125 3.74 19.31 -8.43
C ASN A 125 4.13 18.62 -7.11
N VAL A 126 3.17 18.35 -6.22
CA VAL A 126 3.45 17.62 -4.97
C VAL A 126 3.87 16.17 -5.27
N ILE A 127 3.16 15.46 -6.14
CA ILE A 127 3.53 14.10 -6.55
C ILE A 127 4.90 14.08 -7.22
N THR A 128 5.21 15.10 -8.03
CA THR A 128 6.53 15.29 -8.65
C THR A 128 7.61 15.50 -7.60
N ASN A 129 7.35 16.32 -6.58
CA ASN A 129 8.29 16.54 -5.48
C ASN A 129 8.60 15.23 -4.74
N MET A 130 7.57 14.46 -4.36
CA MET A 130 7.77 13.16 -3.70
C MET A 130 8.53 12.18 -4.59
N THR A 131 8.11 12.05 -5.85
CA THR A 131 8.76 11.16 -6.82
C THR A 131 10.24 11.51 -7.01
N THR A 132 10.56 12.79 -7.22
CA THR A 132 11.94 13.24 -7.44
C THR A 132 12.79 13.14 -6.18
N THR A 133 12.21 13.34 -5.00
CA THR A 133 12.88 13.11 -3.70
C THR A 133 13.29 11.65 -3.57
N ILE A 134 12.37 10.71 -3.82
CA ILE A 134 12.64 9.26 -3.77
C ILE A 134 13.70 8.87 -4.81
N GLN A 135 13.58 9.33 -6.06
CA GLN A 135 14.54 9.03 -7.12
C GLN A 135 15.95 9.53 -6.81
N ARG A 136 16.07 10.72 -6.18
CA ARG A 136 17.37 11.28 -5.79
C ARG A 136 18.02 10.51 -4.64
N LEU A 137 17.23 10.09 -3.65
CA LEU A 137 17.74 9.38 -2.48
C LEU A 137 18.03 7.89 -2.78
N PHE A 138 17.27 7.29 -3.69
CA PHE A 138 17.33 5.86 -4.04
C PHE A 138 17.41 5.63 -5.55
N PRO A 139 18.48 6.09 -6.24
CA PRO A 139 18.56 6.06 -7.71
C PRO A 139 18.55 4.64 -8.31
N ASN A 140 18.94 3.63 -7.53
CA ASN A 140 19.03 2.24 -7.97
C ASN A 140 17.87 1.36 -7.46
N LEU A 141 16.97 1.91 -6.64
CA LEU A 141 15.87 1.14 -6.06
C LEU A 141 14.66 1.19 -7.00
N GLN A 142 14.11 0.02 -7.34
CA GLN A 142 12.83 -0.03 -8.03
C GLN A 142 11.71 0.30 -7.04
N VAL A 143 10.84 1.24 -7.40
CA VAL A 143 9.70 1.65 -6.57
C VAL A 143 8.41 1.32 -7.31
N PHE A 144 7.42 0.80 -6.60
CA PHE A 144 6.09 0.48 -7.12
C PHE A 144 5.06 1.40 -6.47
N PRO A 145 4.69 2.51 -7.14
CA PRO A 145 3.72 3.45 -6.61
C PRO A 145 2.28 2.99 -6.90
N ALA A 146 1.36 3.29 -6.00
CA ALA A 146 -0.09 3.34 -6.25
C ALA A 146 -0.59 4.77 -6.02
N LEU A 147 -1.63 5.19 -6.73
CA LEU A 147 -2.29 6.47 -6.48
C LEU A 147 -3.20 6.37 -5.26
N GLY A 148 -3.21 7.39 -4.41
CA GLY A 148 -4.20 7.59 -3.37
C GLY A 148 -5.33 8.54 -3.76
N ASN A 149 -6.31 8.70 -2.87
CA ASN A 149 -7.49 9.52 -3.16
C ASN A 149 -7.19 11.02 -3.16
N HIS A 150 -6.14 11.47 -2.45
CA HIS A 150 -5.64 12.85 -2.51
C HIS A 150 -4.73 13.11 -3.71
N ASP A 151 -4.23 12.09 -4.40
CA ASP A 151 -3.37 12.24 -5.59
C ASP A 151 -4.16 12.63 -6.87
N TYR A 152 -5.31 13.30 -6.72
CA TYR A 152 -6.13 13.80 -7.83
C TYR A 152 -6.80 15.12 -7.46
N TRP A 153 -7.17 15.92 -8.47
CA TRP A 153 -7.97 17.12 -8.25
C TRP A 153 -9.22 17.15 -9.15
N PRO A 154 -10.42 17.39 -8.57
CA PRO A 154 -10.71 17.42 -7.13
C PRO A 154 -10.38 16.09 -6.44
N GLN A 155 -10.05 16.12 -5.15
CA GLN A 155 -9.75 14.90 -4.38
C GLN A 155 -10.88 13.87 -4.48
N ASP A 156 -10.52 12.59 -4.40
CA ASP A 156 -11.39 11.41 -4.53
C ASP A 156 -11.96 11.15 -5.93
N GLN A 157 -12.02 12.15 -6.82
CA GLN A 157 -12.73 12.07 -8.11
C GLN A 157 -11.90 11.43 -9.24
N LEU A 158 -11.24 10.31 -8.94
CA LEU A 158 -10.37 9.62 -9.89
C LEU A 158 -11.19 9.04 -11.07
N PRO A 159 -10.85 9.35 -12.33
CA PRO A 159 -11.65 9.01 -13.49
C PRO A 159 -11.39 7.58 -13.99
N VAL A 160 -12.32 7.08 -14.80
CA VAL A 160 -12.25 5.75 -15.46
C VAL A 160 -11.58 5.78 -16.83
N VAL A 161 -11.07 6.94 -17.24
CA VAL A 161 -10.38 7.17 -18.51
C VAL A 161 -9.10 7.96 -18.25
N SER A 162 -8.25 8.08 -19.28
CA SER A 162 -7.03 8.86 -19.20
C SER A 162 -7.27 10.30 -18.75
N SER A 163 -6.31 10.84 -17.99
CA SER A 163 -6.41 12.18 -17.38
C SER A 163 -5.04 12.88 -17.36
N LYS A 164 -5.02 14.19 -17.09
CA LYS A 164 -3.76 14.96 -16.96
C LYS A 164 -2.89 14.37 -15.84
N VAL A 165 -3.50 13.96 -14.72
CA VAL A 165 -2.80 13.34 -13.59
C VAL A 165 -2.23 11.98 -13.97
N TYR A 166 -3.05 11.07 -14.52
CA TYR A 166 -2.58 9.73 -14.93
C TYR A 166 -1.42 9.83 -15.94
N ASN A 167 -1.51 10.76 -16.88
CA ASN A 167 -0.43 10.99 -17.83
C ASN A 167 0.85 11.57 -17.19
N ALA A 168 0.70 12.44 -16.20
CA ALA A 168 1.83 13.01 -15.45
C ALA A 168 2.54 11.93 -14.62
N VAL A 169 1.80 11.17 -13.80
CA VAL A 169 2.41 10.10 -12.99
C VAL A 169 3.00 8.99 -13.85
N ALA A 170 2.36 8.65 -14.97
CA ALA A 170 2.92 7.71 -15.93
C ALA A 170 4.19 8.21 -16.63
N ASN A 171 4.46 9.52 -16.64
CA ASN A 171 5.75 10.07 -17.08
C ASN A 171 6.78 10.04 -15.94
N LEU A 172 6.37 10.45 -14.75
CA LEU A 172 7.21 10.52 -13.55
C LEU A 172 7.74 9.13 -13.14
N TRP A 173 6.92 8.09 -13.28
CA TRP A 173 7.22 6.74 -12.82
C TRP A 173 7.81 5.83 -13.89
N LYS A 174 8.04 6.32 -15.13
CA LYS A 174 8.72 5.56 -16.19
C LYS A 174 10.03 4.90 -15.77
N PRO A 175 10.90 5.52 -14.94
CA PRO A 175 12.16 4.87 -14.53
C PRO A 175 11.97 3.54 -13.79
N TRP A 176 10.79 3.32 -13.19
CA TRP A 176 10.48 2.12 -12.41
C TRP A 176 9.62 1.08 -13.14
N LEU A 177 8.98 1.48 -14.24
CA LEU A 177 7.92 0.73 -14.92
C LEU A 177 8.23 0.49 -16.39
N ASP A 178 7.85 -0.68 -16.89
CA ASP A 178 7.95 -1.05 -18.30
C ASP A 178 6.81 -0.39 -19.11
N GLU A 179 6.92 -0.43 -20.44
CA GLU A 179 5.98 0.27 -21.34
C GLU A 179 4.52 -0.18 -21.18
N GLU A 180 4.29 -1.47 -20.95
CA GLU A 180 2.94 -2.03 -20.71
C GLU A 180 2.32 -1.49 -19.41
N ALA A 181 3.12 -1.40 -18.33
CA ALA A 181 2.70 -0.83 -17.07
C ALA A 181 2.41 0.67 -17.22
N VAL A 182 3.24 1.40 -17.96
CA VAL A 182 3.01 2.82 -18.27
C VAL A 182 1.73 3.00 -19.09
N HIS A 183 1.44 2.10 -20.04
CA HIS A 183 0.24 2.17 -20.88
C HIS A 183 -1.04 2.02 -20.05
N THR A 184 -1.12 0.98 -19.22
CA THR A 184 -2.27 0.74 -18.33
C THR A 184 -2.44 1.85 -17.29
N LEU A 185 -1.34 2.34 -16.72
CA LEU A 185 -1.34 3.47 -15.79
C LEU A 185 -1.94 4.74 -16.41
N ARG A 186 -1.63 5.04 -17.69
CA ARG A 186 -2.26 6.16 -18.41
C ARG A 186 -3.74 5.98 -18.63
N GLY A 187 -4.20 4.74 -18.80
CA GLY A 187 -5.59 4.40 -19.10
C GLY A 187 -6.50 4.50 -17.87
N GLY A 188 -6.06 4.00 -16.72
CA GLY A 188 -6.91 3.85 -15.54
C GLY A 188 -6.26 4.03 -14.18
N GLY A 189 -4.99 4.44 -14.11
CA GLY A 189 -4.30 4.64 -12.82
C GLY A 189 -3.80 3.36 -12.15
N PHE A 190 -3.85 2.21 -12.82
CA PHE A 190 -3.42 0.89 -12.31
C PHE A 190 -2.47 0.22 -13.30
N TYR A 191 -1.65 -0.73 -12.82
CA TYR A 191 -0.71 -1.49 -13.67
C TYR A 191 -0.24 -2.76 -12.97
N SER A 192 0.49 -3.62 -13.70
CA SER A 192 1.29 -4.68 -13.12
C SER A 192 2.72 -4.63 -13.62
N GLN A 193 3.69 -5.04 -12.79
CA GLN A 193 5.12 -4.95 -13.10
C GLN A 193 5.87 -6.08 -12.42
N LYS A 194 6.81 -6.72 -13.14
CA LYS A 194 7.73 -7.70 -12.55
C LYS A 194 8.81 -7.01 -11.72
N VAL A 195 9.17 -7.62 -10.60
CA VAL A 195 10.28 -7.14 -9.77
C VAL A 195 11.61 -7.48 -10.45
N ARG A 196 12.44 -6.47 -10.73
CA ARG A 196 13.71 -6.64 -11.47
C ARG A 196 14.66 -7.62 -10.76
N THR A 197 14.73 -7.54 -9.44
CA THR A 197 15.56 -8.41 -8.61
C THR A 197 14.93 -9.78 -8.32
N ASN A 198 13.64 -9.97 -8.63
CA ASN A 198 12.94 -11.25 -8.51
C ASN A 198 11.87 -11.40 -9.61
N PRO A 199 12.25 -11.86 -10.81
CA PRO A 199 11.35 -11.90 -11.97
C PRO A 199 10.13 -12.84 -11.84
N ASN A 200 10.13 -13.71 -10.83
CA ASN A 200 8.99 -14.58 -10.50
C ASN A 200 7.97 -13.90 -9.58
N LEU A 201 8.28 -12.71 -9.05
CA LEU A 201 7.38 -11.87 -8.28
C LEU A 201 6.84 -10.74 -9.16
N ARG A 202 5.52 -10.61 -9.21
CA ARG A 202 4.80 -9.52 -9.87
C ARG A 202 4.11 -8.65 -8.83
N ILE A 203 4.24 -7.34 -9.00
CA ILE A 203 3.44 -6.35 -8.27
C ILE A 203 2.24 -5.99 -9.13
N ILE A 204 1.05 -6.03 -8.55
CA ILE A 204 -0.17 -5.49 -9.13
C ILE A 204 -0.54 -4.25 -8.32
N SER A 205 -0.42 -3.07 -8.92
CA SER A 205 -0.82 -1.80 -8.33
C SER A 205 -2.22 -1.44 -8.78
N LEU A 206 -3.19 -1.57 -7.87
CA LEU A 206 -4.59 -1.27 -8.12
C LEU A 206 -4.91 0.21 -7.88
N ASN A 207 -5.89 0.71 -8.62
CA ASN A 207 -6.51 2.00 -8.36
C ASN A 207 -7.84 1.77 -7.64
N THR A 208 -7.76 1.46 -6.34
CA THR A 208 -8.94 1.20 -5.50
C THR A 208 -9.72 2.47 -5.15
N ASN A 209 -9.19 3.66 -5.48
CA ASN A 209 -9.92 4.92 -5.36
C ASN A 209 -11.14 4.97 -6.31
N LEU A 210 -11.14 4.17 -7.39
CA LEU A 210 -12.31 3.98 -8.24
C LEU A 210 -13.50 3.37 -7.47
N TYR A 211 -13.21 2.66 -6.38
CA TYR A 211 -14.20 1.98 -5.54
C TYR A 211 -14.59 2.78 -4.30
N TYR A 212 -13.90 3.90 -4.04
CA TYR A 212 -14.07 4.71 -2.84
C TYR A 212 -15.45 5.39 -2.80
N GLY A 213 -16.06 5.42 -1.62
CA GLY A 213 -17.42 5.94 -1.41
C GLY A 213 -17.64 7.35 -1.99
N PRO A 214 -16.75 8.32 -1.70
CA PRO A 214 -16.81 9.70 -2.22
C PRO A 214 -16.59 9.88 -3.73
N ASN A 215 -16.09 8.89 -4.49
CA ASN A 215 -15.79 9.07 -5.91
C ASN A 215 -17.05 9.06 -6.77
N VAL A 216 -17.64 10.22 -7.05
CA VAL A 216 -18.93 10.27 -7.79
C VAL A 216 -18.79 9.86 -9.26
N VAL A 217 -17.56 9.86 -9.81
CA VAL A 217 -17.28 9.52 -11.22
C VAL A 217 -17.59 8.05 -11.52
N THR A 218 -17.55 7.19 -10.51
CA THR A 218 -17.75 5.74 -10.65
C THR A 218 -19.13 5.24 -10.23
N LEU A 219 -20.05 6.14 -9.86
CA LEU A 219 -21.42 5.77 -9.52
C LEU A 219 -22.08 4.95 -10.66
N ASN A 220 -22.78 3.89 -10.27
CA ASN A 220 -23.48 2.96 -11.17
C ASN A 220 -22.60 2.26 -12.23
N LYS A 221 -21.27 2.25 -12.07
CA LYS A 221 -20.37 1.44 -12.92
C LYS A 221 -20.15 0.06 -12.31
N THR A 222 -20.32 -0.99 -13.10
CA THR A 222 -20.08 -2.38 -12.65
C THR A 222 -18.60 -2.73 -12.59
N ASP A 223 -17.81 -2.25 -13.56
CA ASP A 223 -16.36 -2.41 -13.58
C ASP A 223 -15.67 -1.10 -14.04
N PRO A 224 -15.43 -0.13 -13.12
CA PRO A 224 -14.84 1.14 -13.49
C PRO A 224 -13.42 0.94 -14.04
N ALA A 225 -13.19 1.47 -15.25
CA ALA A 225 -11.94 1.33 -16.02
C ALA A 225 -11.58 -0.13 -16.42
N ASN A 226 -12.54 -1.05 -16.40
CA ASN A 226 -12.34 -2.48 -16.66
C ASN A 226 -11.26 -3.11 -15.76
N GLN A 227 -11.10 -2.59 -14.55
CA GLN A 227 -10.01 -2.99 -13.64
C GLN A 227 -10.24 -4.39 -13.08
N PHE A 228 -11.49 -4.84 -12.86
CA PHE A 228 -11.77 -6.20 -12.41
C PHE A 228 -11.47 -7.22 -13.51
N GLU A 229 -11.94 -6.98 -14.73
CA GLU A 229 -11.63 -7.83 -15.88
C GLU A 229 -10.11 -7.93 -16.09
N TRP A 230 -9.41 -6.78 -16.08
CA TRP A 230 -7.96 -6.73 -16.20
C TRP A 230 -7.25 -7.47 -15.06
N LEU A 231 -7.72 -7.32 -13.81
CA LEU A 231 -7.15 -7.98 -12.64
C LEU A 231 -7.29 -9.51 -12.72
N GLU A 232 -8.48 -10.02 -13.04
CA GLU A 232 -8.72 -11.45 -13.20
C GLU A 232 -7.85 -12.04 -14.32
N SER A 233 -7.72 -11.32 -15.45
CA SER A 233 -6.83 -11.72 -16.55
C SER A 233 -5.35 -11.76 -16.13
N THR A 234 -4.88 -10.74 -15.41
CA THR A 234 -3.49 -10.62 -14.95
C THR A 234 -3.14 -11.70 -13.91
N LEU A 235 -4.04 -11.98 -12.96
CA LEU A 235 -3.86 -13.04 -11.97
C LEU A 235 -3.87 -14.43 -12.63
N ASN A 236 -4.78 -14.65 -13.59
CA ASN A 236 -4.81 -15.89 -14.35
C ASN A 236 -3.51 -16.12 -15.15
N SER A 237 -2.98 -15.08 -15.79
CA SER A 237 -1.68 -15.14 -16.46
C SER A 237 -0.54 -15.46 -15.49
N SER A 238 -0.54 -14.80 -14.32
CA SER A 238 0.45 -15.04 -13.26
C SER A 238 0.42 -16.50 -12.78
N GLN A 239 -0.78 -17.08 -12.59
CA GLN A 239 -0.96 -18.48 -12.23
C GLN A 239 -0.38 -19.44 -13.28
N GLN A 240 -0.68 -19.21 -14.56
CA GLN A 240 -0.17 -20.03 -15.67
C GLN A 240 1.35 -19.96 -15.79
N ASN A 241 1.92 -18.78 -15.52
CA ASN A 241 3.35 -18.54 -15.55
C ASN A 241 4.08 -18.90 -14.24
N LYS A 242 3.36 -19.44 -13.24
CA LYS A 242 3.89 -19.80 -11.92
C LYS A 242 4.55 -18.62 -11.19
N GLU A 243 4.01 -17.43 -11.39
CA GLU A 243 4.42 -16.21 -10.69
C GLU A 243 3.75 -16.15 -9.31
N GLN A 244 4.37 -15.43 -8.38
CA GLN A 244 3.75 -14.99 -7.14
C GLN A 244 3.39 -13.51 -7.27
N VAL A 245 2.31 -13.09 -6.61
CA VAL A 245 1.78 -11.73 -6.74
C VAL A 245 1.71 -11.04 -5.40
N TYR A 246 2.19 -9.80 -5.35
CA TYR A 246 1.82 -8.84 -4.31
C TYR A 246 0.81 -7.84 -4.88
N ILE A 247 -0.30 -7.67 -4.17
CA ILE A 247 -1.28 -6.62 -4.45
C ILE A 247 -0.88 -5.40 -3.64
N ILE A 248 -0.76 -4.25 -4.30
CA ILE A 248 -0.65 -2.96 -3.63
C ILE A 248 -1.81 -2.07 -4.07
N ALA A 249 -2.38 -1.31 -3.14
CA ALA A 249 -3.37 -0.30 -3.45
C ALA A 249 -3.41 0.75 -2.35
N HIS A 250 -4.19 1.82 -2.53
CA HIS A 250 -4.34 2.83 -1.49
C HIS A 250 -5.49 2.50 -0.54
N VAL A 251 -6.75 2.65 -0.98
CA VAL A 251 -7.93 2.33 -0.18
C VAL A 251 -8.03 0.81 0.02
N PRO A 252 -8.07 0.30 1.27
CA PRO A 252 -8.15 -1.13 1.54
C PRO A 252 -9.52 -1.73 1.26
N VAL A 253 -9.56 -3.05 1.03
CA VAL A 253 -10.78 -3.85 1.18
C VAL A 253 -11.18 -3.97 2.66
N GLY A 254 -12.38 -4.48 2.91
CA GLY A 254 -12.85 -4.78 4.25
C GLY A 254 -13.42 -3.58 5.00
N TYR A 255 -13.63 -3.80 6.30
CA TYR A 255 -14.30 -2.90 7.21
C TYR A 255 -13.30 -1.99 7.94
N LEU A 256 -13.66 -0.73 8.12
CA LEU A 256 -12.86 0.20 8.90
C LEU A 256 -12.83 -0.24 10.38
N PRO A 257 -11.64 -0.41 11.00
CA PRO A 257 -11.55 -0.96 12.36
C PRO A 257 -12.14 -0.03 13.43
N SER A 258 -12.21 1.28 13.15
CA SER A 258 -12.74 2.29 14.07
C SER A 258 -14.24 2.55 13.91
N SER A 259 -14.92 1.88 12.98
CA SER A 259 -16.34 2.12 12.66
C SER A 259 -17.09 0.80 12.51
N ARG A 260 -18.32 0.71 13.03
CA ARG A 260 -19.13 -0.51 12.88
C ARG A 260 -19.81 -0.54 11.52
N SER A 261 -19.66 -1.65 10.80
CA SER A 261 -20.37 -1.94 9.55
C SER A 261 -20.15 -0.93 8.42
N ILE A 262 -19.00 -0.24 8.43
CA ILE A 262 -18.60 0.66 7.34
C ILE A 262 -17.38 0.06 6.65
N THR A 263 -17.53 -0.27 5.38
CA THR A 263 -16.43 -0.65 4.49
C THR A 263 -15.68 0.58 3.99
N ALA A 264 -14.37 0.44 3.74
CA ALA A 264 -13.55 1.55 3.25
C ALA A 264 -13.90 1.92 1.78
N MET A 265 -14.33 0.94 0.99
CA MET A 265 -14.88 1.10 -0.36
C MET A 265 -16.36 0.73 -0.40
N ARG A 266 -17.07 1.06 -1.48
CA ARG A 266 -18.50 0.67 -1.61
C ARG A 266 -18.64 -0.85 -1.58
N GLU A 267 -19.66 -1.34 -0.86
CA GLU A 267 -19.86 -2.76 -0.58
C GLU A 267 -19.80 -3.66 -1.82
N TYR A 268 -20.44 -3.24 -2.92
CA TYR A 268 -20.42 -3.99 -4.18
C TYR A 268 -18.98 -4.28 -4.68
N TYR A 269 -18.11 -3.28 -4.65
CA TYR A 269 -16.73 -3.42 -5.09
C TYR A 269 -15.88 -4.19 -4.07
N ASN A 270 -16.15 -4.00 -2.77
CA ASN A 270 -15.53 -4.78 -1.71
C ASN A 270 -15.75 -6.28 -1.95
N GLU A 271 -17.01 -6.69 -2.10
CA GLU A 271 -17.36 -8.10 -2.32
C GLU A 271 -16.78 -8.65 -3.63
N ARG A 272 -16.75 -7.83 -4.69
CA ARG A 272 -16.15 -8.23 -5.97
C ARG A 272 -14.65 -8.50 -5.83
N LEU A 273 -13.89 -7.61 -5.18
CA LEU A 273 -12.46 -7.83 -4.94
C LEU A 273 -12.20 -9.03 -4.04
N ILE A 274 -12.94 -9.15 -2.94
CA ILE A 274 -12.83 -10.27 -2.00
C ILE A 274 -13.07 -11.60 -2.73
N THR A 275 -14.03 -11.65 -3.65
CA THR A 275 -14.29 -12.83 -4.48
C THR A 275 -13.11 -13.15 -5.41
N ILE A 276 -12.54 -12.15 -6.08
CA ILE A 276 -11.36 -12.32 -6.95
C ILE A 276 -10.16 -12.82 -6.12
N PHE A 277 -9.90 -12.19 -4.99
CA PHE A 277 -8.79 -12.53 -4.11
C PHE A 277 -8.92 -13.94 -3.52
N ARG A 278 -10.12 -14.38 -3.17
CA ARG A 278 -10.38 -15.78 -2.78
C ARG A 278 -10.09 -16.76 -3.92
N LYS A 279 -10.48 -16.41 -5.15
CA LYS A 279 -10.29 -17.27 -6.32
C LYS A 279 -8.81 -17.51 -6.65
N TYR A 280 -7.95 -16.50 -6.49
CA TYR A 280 -6.53 -16.54 -6.88
C TYR A 280 -5.57 -16.56 -5.67
N ASN A 281 -5.98 -17.19 -4.58
CA ASN A 281 -5.24 -17.16 -3.32
C ASN A 281 -3.94 -17.96 -3.32
N ASP A 282 -3.81 -18.92 -4.23
CA ASP A 282 -2.59 -19.69 -4.48
C ASP A 282 -1.50 -18.87 -5.18
N VAL A 283 -1.89 -17.75 -5.80
CA VAL A 283 -1.01 -16.84 -6.54
C VAL A 283 -0.67 -15.61 -5.70
N ILE A 284 -1.63 -15.09 -4.94
CA ILE A 284 -1.46 -13.88 -4.14
C ILE A 284 -0.72 -14.20 -2.84
N ALA A 285 0.51 -13.72 -2.73
CA ALA A 285 1.39 -13.95 -1.58
C ALA A 285 1.32 -12.83 -0.51
N GLY A 286 0.67 -11.70 -0.81
CA GLY A 286 0.55 -10.58 0.12
C GLY A 286 -0.26 -9.43 -0.45
N GLN A 287 -0.88 -8.64 0.42
CA GLN A 287 -1.61 -7.43 0.05
C GLN A 287 -1.24 -6.28 0.99
N PHE A 288 -0.97 -5.11 0.42
CA PHE A 288 -0.43 -3.96 1.13
C PHE A 288 -1.22 -2.69 0.77
N TYR A 289 -1.71 -2.00 1.78
CA TYR A 289 -2.63 -0.88 1.63
C TYR A 289 -2.19 0.35 2.45
N GLY A 290 -2.82 1.51 2.23
CA GLY A 290 -2.59 2.76 2.97
C GLY A 290 -3.88 3.34 3.54
N HIS A 291 -4.10 4.64 3.34
CA HIS A 291 -5.37 5.38 3.50
C HIS A 291 -5.86 5.58 4.94
N THR A 292 -5.79 4.56 5.80
CA THR A 292 -6.38 4.63 7.15
C THR A 292 -5.50 5.36 8.15
N HIS A 293 -4.21 5.52 7.83
CA HIS A 293 -3.16 6.03 8.73
C HIS A 293 -3.09 5.24 10.04
N ARG A 294 -3.39 3.94 10.01
CA ARG A 294 -3.40 3.04 11.16
C ARG A 294 -2.63 1.77 10.82
N ASP A 295 -1.94 1.26 11.84
CA ASP A 295 -1.38 -0.08 11.78
C ASP A 295 -2.52 -1.06 11.98
N SER A 296 -2.81 -1.86 10.96
CA SER A 296 -3.90 -2.82 10.98
C SER A 296 -3.56 -4.03 10.13
N ILE A 297 -4.06 -5.18 10.59
CA ILE A 297 -4.00 -6.42 9.86
C ILE A 297 -5.42 -6.88 9.56
N MET A 298 -5.64 -7.37 8.35
CA MET A 298 -6.84 -8.15 8.03
C MET A 298 -6.43 -9.54 7.59
N VAL A 299 -7.29 -10.51 7.85
CA VAL A 299 -7.09 -11.89 7.42
C VAL A 299 -8.23 -12.26 6.51
N LEU A 300 -7.92 -12.58 5.25
CA LEU A 300 -8.92 -13.10 4.34
C LEU A 300 -9.07 -14.60 4.58
N SER A 301 -10.29 -15.04 4.85
CA SER A 301 -10.64 -16.45 4.94
C SER A 301 -11.47 -16.92 3.76
N ASP A 302 -11.38 -18.22 3.48
CA ASP A 302 -12.26 -18.89 2.53
C ASP A 302 -13.68 -19.00 3.12
N THR A 303 -14.62 -19.55 2.35
CA THR A 303 -16.01 -19.72 2.79
C THR A 303 -16.18 -20.74 3.92
N LYS A 304 -15.13 -21.49 4.27
CA LYS A 304 -15.10 -22.48 5.36
C LYS A 304 -14.37 -21.95 6.60
N GLY A 305 -13.85 -20.72 6.56
CA GLY A 305 -13.13 -20.08 7.66
C GLY A 305 -11.62 -20.36 7.69
N ASN A 306 -11.06 -21.03 6.69
CA ASN A 306 -9.62 -21.26 6.61
C ASN A 306 -8.90 -19.97 6.22
N VAL A 307 -7.83 -19.65 6.94
CA VAL A 307 -6.98 -18.49 6.68
C VAL A 307 -6.26 -18.64 5.35
N MET A 308 -6.33 -17.63 4.48
CA MET A 308 -5.73 -17.63 3.16
C MET A 308 -4.46 -16.77 3.13
N PHE A 309 -4.53 -15.51 3.56
CA PHE A 309 -3.37 -14.61 3.69
C PHE A 309 -3.69 -13.37 4.53
N CYS A 310 -2.63 -12.65 4.93
CA CYS A 310 -2.69 -11.43 5.74
C CYS A 310 -2.53 -10.17 4.87
N LEU A 311 -3.34 -9.16 5.16
CA LEU A 311 -3.29 -7.82 4.60
C LEU A 311 -2.62 -6.90 5.62
N HIS A 312 -1.69 -6.06 5.19
CA HIS A 312 -1.04 -5.07 6.05
C HIS A 312 -1.37 -3.64 5.64
N LEU A 313 -1.74 -2.83 6.64
CA LEU A 313 -1.96 -1.41 6.58
C LEU A 313 -0.98 -0.77 7.56
N PRO A 314 0.07 -0.06 7.13
CA PRO A 314 0.99 0.60 8.04
C PRO A 314 0.44 1.97 8.50
N SER A 315 0.87 2.43 9.68
CA SER A 315 0.61 3.78 10.17
C SER A 315 1.78 4.71 9.88
N PRO A 316 1.56 5.95 9.41
CA PRO A 316 2.58 6.97 9.38
C PRO A 316 2.85 7.65 10.73
N ARG A 317 2.20 7.25 11.84
CA ARG A 317 2.26 8.02 13.10
C ARG A 317 3.71 8.18 13.61
N GLY A 318 4.26 9.36 13.38
CA GLY A 318 5.16 10.06 14.30
C GLY A 318 4.38 10.78 15.39
#